data_AF-A0A0X3XD69-F1
#
_entry.id   AF-A0A0X3XD69-F1
#
_cell.length_a   1.000
_cell.length_b   1.000
_cell.length_c   1.000
_cell.angle_alpha   90.00
_cell.angle_beta   90.00
_cell.angle_gamma   90.00
#
_symmetry.space_group_name_H-M   'P 1'
#
loop_
_entity.id
_entity.type
_entity.pdbx_description
1 polymer ?
#
loop_
_entity_poly.entity_id
_entity_poly.type
_entity_poly.pdbx_seq_one_letter_code
_entity_poly.pdbx_strand_id
1 'polypeptide(L)'
;MWATGVVRMLVGRGVDVRVVESVAADRAGMADELRVAVGDASVTGVVSLLAVGEGEGAGAGAVDGEAGLLRTAALVQALGDAGVGAAPLWVATRGAVSVGRSDGVV
;
A
#
# COMPACT_ATOMS: atom_id res chain seq x y z
N MET A 1 -4.45 -1.53 13.29
CA MET A 1 -5.11 -2.84 13.58
C MET A 1 -5.13 -3.80 12.38
N TRP A 2 -5.30 -3.31 11.14
CA TRP A 2 -5.45 -4.14 9.92
C TRP A 2 -4.13 -4.63 9.32
N ALA A 3 -3.13 -3.77 9.19
CA ALA A 3 -1.79 -4.15 8.73
C ALA A 3 -1.21 -5.29 9.57
N THR A 4 -1.39 -5.22 10.90
CA THR A 4 -1.03 -6.29 11.84
C THR A 4 -1.77 -7.60 11.59
N GLY A 5 -3.00 -7.56 11.07
CA GLY A 5 -3.75 -8.76 10.65
C GLY A 5 -3.19 -9.40 9.39
N VAL A 6 -2.91 -8.58 8.37
CA VAL A 6 -2.29 -9.01 7.10
C VAL A 6 -0.92 -9.64 7.35
N VAL A 7 -0.07 -8.97 8.12
CA VAL A 7 1.27 -9.48 8.48
C VAL A 7 1.17 -10.80 9.22
N ARG A 8 0.30 -10.90 10.24
CA ARG A 8 0.10 -12.17 10.98
C ARG A 8 -0.37 -13.31 10.08
N MET A 9 -1.28 -13.04 9.15
CA MET A 9 -1.79 -14.04 8.22
C MET A 9 -0.70 -14.53 7.25
N LEU A 10 0.09 -13.62 6.67
CA LEU A 10 1.18 -13.97 5.76
C LEU A 10 2.30 -14.73 6.48
N VAL A 11 2.74 -14.26 7.64
CA VAL A 11 3.75 -14.96 8.47
C VAL A 11 3.24 -16.34 8.89
N GLY A 12 1.97 -16.46 9.27
CA GLY A 12 1.35 -17.75 9.59
C GLY A 12 1.28 -18.73 8.41
N ARG A 13 1.45 -18.26 7.17
CA ARG A 13 1.59 -19.07 5.96
C ARG A 13 3.05 -19.33 5.57
N GLY A 14 4.01 -18.92 6.40
CA GLY A 14 5.45 -19.10 6.15
C GLY A 14 6.06 -18.06 5.21
N VAL A 15 5.38 -16.93 4.97
CA VAL A 15 5.93 -15.82 4.19
C VAL A 15 6.85 -14.98 5.07
N ASP A 16 8.05 -14.66 4.58
CA ASP A 16 8.89 -13.63 5.19
C ASP A 16 8.33 -12.25 4.84
N VAL A 17 7.94 -11.48 5.88
CA VAL A 17 7.21 -10.23 5.70
C VAL A 17 8.00 -9.10 6.32
N ARG A 18 8.28 -8.08 5.50
CA ARG A 18 8.83 -6.81 5.94
C ARG A 18 7.78 -5.72 5.78
N VAL A 19 7.49 -5.03 6.88
CA VAL A 19 6.57 -3.88 6.89
C VAL A 19 7.38 -2.63 6.58
N VAL A 20 6.92 -1.87 5.58
CA VAL A 20 7.45 -0.54 5.26
C VAL A 20 6.36 0.47 5.57
N GLU A 21 6.55 1.26 6.62
CA GLU A 21 5.72 2.43 6.87
C GLU A 21 6.33 3.60 6.11
N SER A 22 5.57 4.15 5.15
CA SER A 22 6.06 5.25 4.33
C SER A 22 5.59 6.59 4.86
N VAL A 23 6.54 7.49 5.09
CA VAL A 23 6.28 8.90 5.42
C VAL A 23 6.65 9.82 4.24
N ALA A 24 7.22 9.26 3.18
CA ALA A 24 7.56 9.97 1.97
C ALA A 24 6.33 10.64 1.33
N ALA A 25 6.54 11.91 0.94
CA ALA A 25 5.54 12.68 0.21
C ALA A 25 5.60 12.44 -1.32
N ASP A 26 6.69 11.84 -1.81
CA ASP A 26 6.96 11.66 -3.22
C ASP A 26 7.58 10.30 -3.57
N ARG A 27 7.70 10.06 -4.88
CA ARG A 27 8.29 8.86 -5.47
C ARG A 27 9.72 8.60 -4.99
N ALA A 28 10.55 9.65 -4.92
CA ALA A 28 11.97 9.50 -4.63
C ALA A 28 12.19 9.04 -3.19
N GLY A 29 11.49 9.66 -2.23
CA GLY A 29 11.51 9.24 -0.84
C GLY A 29 10.99 7.81 -0.67
N MET A 30 9.91 7.43 -1.36
CA MET A 30 9.40 6.05 -1.34
C MET A 30 10.43 5.06 -1.89
N ALA A 31 11.15 5.43 -2.95
CA ALA A 31 12.18 4.57 -3.53
C ALA A 31 13.36 4.37 -2.57
N ASP A 32 13.76 5.43 -1.85
CA ASP A 32 14.82 5.35 -0.83
C ASP A 32 14.40 4.43 0.34
N GLU A 33 13.19 4.63 0.88
CA GLU A 33 12.61 3.77 1.92
C GLU A 33 12.56 2.30 1.46
N LEU A 34 12.12 2.05 0.22
CA LEU A 34 12.06 0.71 -0.36
C LEU A 34 13.45 0.10 -0.54
N ARG A 35 14.46 0.84 -0.99
CA ARG A 35 15.83 0.30 -1.13
C ARG A 35 16.42 -0.08 0.21
N VAL A 36 16.23 0.77 1.23
CA VAL A 36 16.65 0.45 2.61
C VAL A 36 15.91 -0.78 3.12
N ALA A 37 14.60 -0.84 2.89
CA ALA A 37 13.78 -1.94 3.32
C ALA A 37 14.05 -3.22 2.54
N VAL A 38 14.45 -3.21 1.26
CA VAL A 38 14.71 -4.44 0.51
C VAL A 38 16.13 -4.94 0.75
N GLY A 39 17.12 -4.03 0.76
CA GLY A 39 18.53 -4.41 0.77
C GLY A 39 18.84 -5.34 -0.40
N ASP A 40 19.51 -6.46 -0.13
CA ASP A 40 19.86 -7.48 -1.13
C ASP A 40 18.81 -8.61 -1.26
N ALA A 41 17.68 -8.50 -0.57
CA ALA A 41 16.65 -9.54 -0.59
C ALA A 41 15.87 -9.55 -1.90
N SER A 42 15.50 -10.74 -2.39
CA SER A 42 14.55 -10.87 -3.49
C SER A 42 13.12 -10.69 -3.01
N VAL A 43 12.38 -9.81 -3.67
CA VAL A 43 10.97 -9.55 -3.35
C VAL A 43 10.09 -10.43 -4.23
N THR A 44 9.24 -11.24 -3.62
CA THR A 44 8.28 -12.12 -4.33
C THR A 44 6.93 -11.44 -4.56
N GLY A 45 6.69 -10.31 -3.92
CA GLY A 45 5.46 -9.54 -4.08
C GLY A 45 5.34 -8.39 -3.08
N VAL A 46 4.48 -7.43 -3.41
CA VAL A 46 4.25 -6.21 -2.62
C VAL A 46 2.76 -6.05 -2.36
N VAL A 47 2.37 -5.86 -1.10
CA VAL A 47 0.99 -5.56 -0.71
C VAL A 47 0.92 -4.11 -0.23
N SER A 48 0.26 -3.26 -1.01
CA SER A 48 0.01 -1.86 -0.65
C SER A 48 -1.29 -1.73 0.13
N LEU A 49 -1.20 -1.10 1.31
CA LEU A 49 -2.35 -0.72 2.14
C LEU A 49 -2.61 0.79 2.11
N LEU A 50 -1.95 1.52 1.20
CA LEU A 50 -2.02 2.98 1.12
C LEU A 50 -3.44 3.49 0.82
N ALA A 51 -4.28 2.68 0.19
CA ALA A 51 -5.66 3.00 -0.17
C ALA A 51 -6.71 2.47 0.83
N VAL A 52 -6.31 1.95 2.00
CA VAL A 52 -7.23 1.36 3.01
C VAL A 52 -7.65 2.36 4.10
N GLY A 53 -7.03 3.55 4.18
CA GLY A 53 -7.14 4.47 5.32
C GLY A 53 -7.80 5.82 5.05
N GLU A 54 -8.39 6.04 3.88
CA GLU A 54 -8.86 7.36 3.45
C GLU A 54 -10.20 7.81 4.05
N GLY A 55 -10.72 7.10 5.05
CA GLY A 55 -12.13 7.23 5.46
C GLY A 55 -12.42 7.70 6.90
N GLU A 56 -11.43 7.87 7.79
CA GLU A 56 -11.73 8.20 9.20
C GLU A 56 -10.74 9.24 9.75
N GLY A 57 -10.88 10.51 9.35
CA GLY A 57 -10.15 11.60 10.03
C GLY A 57 -10.03 12.95 9.32
N ALA A 58 -10.30 13.05 8.02
CA ALA A 58 -10.24 14.34 7.33
C ALA A 58 -11.61 15.03 7.38
N GLY A 59 -11.64 16.28 7.85
CA GLY A 59 -12.84 17.10 7.83
C GLY A 59 -13.37 17.23 6.40
N ALA A 60 -14.71 17.27 6.27
CA ALA A 60 -15.42 17.42 5.01
C ALA A 60 -14.82 18.55 4.15
N GLY A 61 -14.02 18.20 3.13
CA GLY A 61 -13.42 19.20 2.24
C GLY A 61 -12.17 18.78 1.46
N ALA A 62 -11.45 17.74 1.89
CA ALA A 62 -10.40 17.13 1.06
C ALA A 62 -10.99 15.95 0.29
N VAL A 63 -10.76 15.88 -1.02
CA VAL A 63 -11.03 14.67 -1.82
C VAL A 63 -9.99 13.62 -1.41
N ASP A 64 -10.25 12.92 -0.31
CA ASP A 64 -9.31 11.97 0.28
C ASP A 64 -8.85 10.91 -0.74
N GLY A 65 -9.70 10.55 -1.71
CA GLY A 65 -9.39 9.63 -2.83
C GLY A 65 -8.28 10.08 -3.79
N GLU A 66 -8.03 11.38 -3.94
CA GLU A 66 -6.98 11.90 -4.83
C GLU A 66 -5.59 11.60 -4.24
N ALA A 67 -5.45 11.66 -2.91
CA ALA A 67 -4.20 11.40 -2.22
C ALA A 67 -3.77 9.92 -2.35
N GLY A 68 -4.72 8.99 -2.24
CA GLY A 68 -4.47 7.55 -2.32
C GLY A 68 -4.11 7.09 -3.72
N LEU A 69 -4.77 7.66 -4.73
CA LEU A 69 -4.41 7.44 -6.13
C LEU A 69 -3.00 7.94 -6.42
N LEU A 70 -2.68 9.18 -6.04
CA LEU A 70 -1.35 9.77 -6.26
C LEU A 70 -0.26 8.99 -5.51
N ARG A 71 -0.51 8.58 -4.27
CA ARG A 71 0.42 7.71 -3.52
C ARG A 71 0.60 6.35 -4.16
N THR A 72 -0.47 5.75 -4.68
CA THR A 72 -0.37 4.46 -5.39
C THR A 72 0.45 4.60 -6.68
N ALA A 73 0.26 5.70 -7.43
CA ALA A 73 1.06 5.99 -8.61
C ALA A 73 2.55 6.22 -8.27
N ALA A 74 2.83 6.99 -7.20
CA ALA A 74 4.19 7.18 -6.69
C ALA A 74 4.84 5.85 -6.25
N LEU A 75 4.08 4.98 -5.58
CA LEU A 75 4.56 3.65 -5.18
C LEU A 75 4.93 2.78 -6.39
N VAL A 76 4.07 2.70 -7.40
CA VAL A 76 4.34 1.92 -8.62
C VAL A 76 5.66 2.36 -9.26
N GLN A 77 5.87 3.66 -9.32
CA GLN A 77 7.07 4.27 -9.87
C GLN A 77 8.31 3.99 -9.00
N ALA A 78 8.18 4.14 -7.68
CA ALA A 78 9.24 3.91 -6.71
C ALA A 78 9.69 2.43 -6.68
N LEU A 79 8.78 1.48 -6.88
CA LEU A 79 9.12 0.06 -7.01
C LEU A 79 10.02 -0.21 -8.21
N GLY A 80 9.81 0.50 -9.32
CA GLY A 80 10.73 0.47 -10.47
C GLY A 80 12.12 1.01 -10.10
N ASP A 81 12.17 2.16 -9.43
CA ASP A 81 13.44 2.82 -9.03
C ASP A 81 14.21 2.06 -7.95
N ALA A 82 13.53 1.22 -7.17
CA ALA A 82 14.11 0.35 -6.17
C ALA A 82 14.53 -1.03 -6.73
N GLY A 83 14.30 -1.29 -8.02
CA GLY A 83 14.62 -2.59 -8.63
C GLY A 83 13.65 -3.72 -8.28
N VAL A 84 12.47 -3.39 -7.73
CA VAL A 84 11.42 -4.34 -7.30
C VAL A 84 10.35 -4.56 -8.37
N GLY A 85 10.42 -3.85 -9.51
CA GLY A 85 9.36 -3.83 -10.53
C GLY A 85 9.03 -5.18 -11.20
N ALA A 86 9.79 -6.23 -10.98
CA ALA A 86 9.46 -7.59 -11.44
C ALA A 86 8.46 -8.32 -10.53
N ALA A 87 8.32 -7.87 -9.28
CA ALA A 87 7.41 -8.48 -8.31
C ALA A 87 5.98 -7.95 -8.51
N PRO A 88 4.94 -8.80 -8.36
CA PRO A 88 3.56 -8.35 -8.41
C PRO A 88 3.23 -7.36 -7.28
N LEU A 89 2.46 -6.33 -7.62
CA LEU A 89 1.86 -5.38 -6.67
C LEU A 89 0.36 -5.68 -6.51
N TRP A 90 -0.08 -5.88 -5.26
CA TRP A 90 -1.49 -5.92 -4.89
C TRP A 90 -1.85 -4.68 -4.09
N VAL A 91 -2.86 -3.95 -4.54
CA VAL A 91 -3.38 -2.77 -3.83
C VAL A 91 -4.68 -3.16 -3.14
N ALA A 92 -4.70 -3.09 -1.81
CA ALA A 92 -5.91 -3.30 -1.04
C ALA A 92 -6.71 -1.99 -0.97
N THR A 93 -8.02 -2.08 -1.14
CA THR A 93 -8.97 -0.96 -1.02
C THR A 93 -10.10 -1.35 -0.08
N ARG A 94 -10.83 -0.36 0.45
CA ARG A 94 -12.02 -0.58 1.28
C ARG A 94 -13.13 0.36 0.84
N GLY A 95 -14.33 -0.18 0.61
CA GLY A 95 -15.49 0.62 0.17
C GLY A 95 -15.38 1.17 -1.25
N ALA A 96 -14.33 0.83 -2.00
CA ALA A 96 -14.12 1.32 -3.37
C ALA A 96 -15.01 0.63 -4.42
N VAL A 97 -15.71 -0.44 -4.04
CA VAL A 97 -16.60 -1.20 -4.92
C VAL A 97 -17.83 -1.66 -4.13
N SER A 98 -18.97 -1.74 -4.82
CA SER A 98 -20.21 -2.32 -4.31
C SER A 98 -20.56 -3.57 -5.14
N VAL A 99 -20.77 -4.68 -4.45
CA VAL A 99 -21.22 -5.97 -5.00
C VAL A 99 -22.68 -6.26 -4.65
N GLY A 100 -23.32 -5.42 -3.83
CA GLY A 100 -24.73 -5.56 -3.51
C GLY A 100 -25.31 -4.39 -2.74
N ARG A 101 -26.63 -4.43 -2.55
CA ARG A 101 -27.41 -3.37 -1.90
C ARG A 101 -27.10 -3.18 -0.40
N SER A 102 -26.40 -4.15 0.19
CA SER A 102 -25.97 -4.11 1.60
C SER A 102 -24.64 -3.39 1.78
N ASP A 103 -23.92 -3.08 0.70
CA ASP A 103 -22.73 -2.25 0.76
C ASP A 103 -23.13 -0.78 0.93
N GLY A 104 -22.26 0.01 1.57
CA GLY A 104 -22.44 1.46 1.62
C GLY A 104 -22.43 2.10 0.23
N VAL A 105 -22.83 3.36 0.14
CA VAL A 105 -22.64 4.15 -1.08
C VAL A 105 -21.13 4.23 -1.38
N VAL A 106 -20.77 3.90 -2.62
CA VAL A 106 -19.40 4.01 -3.16
C VAL A 106 -19.24 5.38 -3.80
#